data_AF-A0AAP0RHD8-F1
#
_entry.id   AF-A0AAP0RHD8-F1
#
_cell.length_a   1.000
_cell.length_b   1.000
_cell.length_c   1.000
_cell.angle_alpha   90.00
_cell.angle_beta   90.00
_cell.angle_gamma   90.00
#
_symmetry.space_group_name_H-M   'P 1'
#
loop_
_entity.id
_entity.type
_entity.pdbx_description
1 polymer ?
#
loop_
_entity_poly.entity_id
_entity_poly.type
_entity_poly.pdbx_seq_one_letter_code
_entity_poly.pdbx_strand_id
1 'polypeptide(L)'
;MVQKCKDVGATLVICQWGFDDEANHLLMHRNLPAVRWVGGVELELIAIATGGRIVPRFQELTPEKLGKAGLVREKSFGTTKDRMLYIEHCANSRAVTIFIRGGNKMMIDETKRSIHDALCVARNLIRNNSIVYGGGSAEISCSIAVEAAADRYPGVEQYAIRAFADALDSIPMALAENSGLQCIETLSAVKSQQIKEDNPYCGIDCNDVGTNDMREQNVFETLIGKQQQILLATQVVKMILKIDDVISPSDY
;
A
#
# COMPACT_ATOMS: atom_id res chain seq x y z
N MET A 1 38.88 21.54 -2.95
CA MET A 1 37.68 20.72 -3.25
C MET A 1 36.43 21.60 -3.39
N VAL A 2 36.17 22.49 -2.43
CA VAL A 2 35.02 23.41 -2.46
C VAL A 2 34.96 24.31 -3.71
N GLN A 3 36.10 24.75 -4.25
CA GLN A 3 36.16 25.51 -5.52
C GLN A 3 35.54 24.75 -6.67
N LYS A 4 35.89 23.46 -6.84
CA LYS A 4 35.37 22.63 -7.91
C LYS A 4 33.84 22.52 -7.86
N CYS A 5 33.24 22.47 -6.68
CA CYS A 5 31.78 22.43 -6.55
C CYS A 5 31.12 23.70 -7.11
N LYS A 6 31.74 24.87 -6.88
CA LYS A 6 31.25 26.15 -7.41
C LYS A 6 31.52 26.28 -8.91
N ASP A 7 32.70 25.88 -9.36
CA ASP A 7 33.11 25.97 -10.76
C ASP A 7 32.22 25.10 -11.67
N VAL A 8 31.74 23.96 -11.16
CA VAL A 8 30.80 23.08 -11.86
C VAL A 8 29.35 23.62 -11.86
N GLY A 9 29.09 24.70 -11.10
CA GLY A 9 27.78 25.37 -11.07
C GLY A 9 26.78 24.78 -10.07
N ALA A 10 27.23 24.00 -9.08
CA ALA A 10 26.33 23.46 -8.06
C ALA A 10 25.81 24.58 -7.15
N THR A 11 24.52 24.53 -6.80
CA THR A 11 23.85 25.49 -5.88
C THR A 11 23.61 24.92 -4.49
N LEU A 12 23.51 23.59 -4.36
CA LEU A 12 23.34 22.85 -3.11
C LEU A 12 24.26 21.63 -3.15
N VAL A 13 24.97 21.36 -2.05
CA VAL A 13 25.81 20.17 -1.91
C VAL A 13 25.15 19.21 -0.93
N ILE A 14 25.00 17.94 -1.32
CA ILE A 14 24.44 16.89 -0.46
C ILE A 14 25.45 15.78 -0.35
N CYS A 15 25.87 15.48 0.87
CA CYS A 15 26.87 14.45 1.16
C CYS A 15 26.28 13.36 2.06
N GLN A 16 26.57 12.10 1.73
CA GLN A 16 26.19 10.96 2.56
C GLN A 16 26.87 11.02 3.94
N TRP A 17 28.17 11.28 3.95
CA TRP A 17 28.97 11.43 5.16
C TRP A 17 29.17 12.90 5.52
N GLY A 18 29.58 13.15 6.76
CA GLY A 18 30.02 14.48 7.20
C GLY A 18 31.30 14.93 6.50
N PHE A 19 31.56 16.24 6.57
CA PHE A 19 32.81 16.87 6.17
C PHE A 19 33.30 17.79 7.30
N ASP A 20 34.60 18.11 7.29
CA ASP A 20 35.26 18.89 8.34
C ASP A 20 34.73 20.33 8.45
N ASP A 21 34.86 20.92 9.64
CA ASP A 21 34.37 22.29 9.91
C ASP A 21 35.07 23.36 9.06
N GLU A 22 36.33 23.15 8.70
CA GLU A 22 37.05 24.03 7.77
C GLU A 22 36.38 24.05 6.39
N ALA A 23 36.00 22.88 5.88
CA ALA A 23 35.28 22.77 4.61
C ALA A 23 33.89 23.43 4.70
N ASN A 24 33.22 23.32 5.85
CA ASN A 24 31.93 23.97 6.10
C ASN A 24 32.05 25.50 6.05
N HIS A 25 33.06 26.06 6.72
CA HIS A 25 33.33 27.50 6.69
C HIS A 25 33.62 27.98 5.25
N LEU A 26 34.42 27.22 4.49
CA LEU A 26 34.71 27.53 3.08
C LEU A 26 33.45 27.46 2.18
N LEU A 27 32.54 26.52 2.42
CA LEU A 27 31.25 26.41 1.73
C LEU A 27 30.35 27.61 2.03
N MET A 28 30.29 28.02 3.30
CA MET A 28 29.53 29.18 3.75
C MET A 28 30.03 30.48 3.10
N HIS A 29 31.34 30.75 3.10
CA HIS A 29 31.93 31.92 2.44
C HIS A 29 31.63 32.00 0.93
N ARG A 30 31.31 30.86 0.30
CA ARG A 30 31.00 30.77 -1.13
C ARG A 30 29.51 30.71 -1.43
N ASN A 31 28.67 30.94 -0.42
CA ASN A 31 27.21 30.85 -0.50
C ASN A 31 26.75 29.51 -1.09
N LEU A 32 27.36 28.41 -0.64
CA LEU A 32 26.97 27.05 -1.01
C LEU A 32 26.38 26.35 0.22
N PRO A 33 25.04 26.26 0.35
CA PRO A 33 24.42 25.43 1.37
C PRO A 33 24.84 23.97 1.17
N ALA A 34 25.10 23.30 2.28
CA ALA A 34 25.53 21.91 2.27
C ALA A 34 24.77 21.10 3.33
N VAL A 35 24.34 19.90 2.94
CA VAL A 35 23.69 18.93 3.83
C VAL A 35 24.66 17.79 4.10
N ARG A 36 24.89 17.51 5.38
CA ARG A 36 25.73 16.43 5.88
C ARG A 36 24.86 15.28 6.42
N TRP A 37 25.41 14.07 6.43
CA TRP A 37 24.79 12.89 7.05
C TRP A 37 23.45 12.47 6.41
N VAL A 38 23.38 12.46 5.07
CA VAL A 38 22.20 11.97 4.35
C VAL A 38 22.22 10.45 4.23
N GLY A 39 21.10 9.79 4.47
CA GLY A 39 21.00 8.35 4.33
C GLY A 39 21.25 7.88 2.89
N GLY A 40 21.81 6.68 2.71
CA GLY A 40 22.07 6.16 1.36
C GLY A 40 20.81 6.05 0.50
N VAL A 41 19.71 5.56 1.07
CA VAL A 41 18.41 5.45 0.40
C VAL A 41 17.86 6.82 0.02
N GLU A 42 18.02 7.83 0.88
CA GLU A 42 17.58 9.21 0.61
C GLU A 42 18.40 9.83 -0.52
N LEU A 43 19.71 9.58 -0.56
CA LEU A 43 20.59 10.06 -1.63
C LEU A 43 20.21 9.48 -2.99
N GLU A 44 19.86 8.19 -3.04
CA GLU A 44 19.35 7.54 -4.25
C GLU A 44 18.02 8.14 -4.70
N LEU A 45 17.08 8.37 -3.78
CA LEU A 45 15.79 9.00 -4.09
C LEU A 45 15.96 10.43 -4.62
N ILE A 46 16.86 11.22 -4.03
CA ILE A 46 17.18 12.58 -4.49
C ILE A 46 17.81 12.52 -5.89
N ALA A 47 18.72 11.58 -6.14
CA ALA A 47 19.31 11.39 -7.47
C ALA A 47 18.24 11.04 -8.52
N ILE A 48 17.31 10.13 -8.19
CA ILE A 48 16.19 9.76 -9.07
C ILE A 48 15.26 10.95 -9.33
N ALA A 49 14.90 11.70 -8.29
CA ALA A 49 14.01 12.85 -8.37
C ALA A 49 14.61 13.99 -9.21
N THR A 50 15.87 14.34 -8.94
CA THR A 50 16.56 15.45 -9.62
C THR A 50 17.15 15.06 -10.98
N GLY A 51 17.22 13.76 -11.29
CA GLY A 51 17.89 13.23 -12.48
C GLY A 51 19.42 13.30 -12.43
N GLY A 52 19.98 13.65 -11.25
CA GLY A 52 21.42 13.71 -11.04
C GLY A 52 22.05 12.32 -10.88
N ARG A 53 23.36 12.24 -11.04
CA ARG A 53 24.13 11.02 -10.75
C ARG A 53 24.92 11.19 -9.46
N ILE A 54 24.90 10.16 -8.61
CA ILE A 54 25.71 10.14 -7.40
C ILE A 54 27.19 10.11 -7.81
N VAL A 55 27.96 11.08 -7.32
CA VAL A 55 29.38 11.23 -7.66
C VAL A 55 30.23 10.67 -6.52
N PRO A 56 31.03 9.61 -6.75
CA PRO A 56 31.83 9.00 -5.68
C PRO A 56 33.09 9.79 -5.35
N ARG A 57 33.68 10.47 -6.34
CA ARG A 57 34.94 11.23 -6.20
C ARG A 57 34.81 12.66 -6.71
N PHE A 58 35.35 13.63 -5.97
CA PHE A 58 35.33 15.05 -6.34
C PHE A 58 36.01 15.39 -7.68
N GLN A 59 36.92 14.53 -8.15
CA GLN A 59 37.60 14.71 -9.43
C GLN A 59 36.67 14.45 -10.63
N GLU A 60 35.63 13.64 -10.43
CA GLU A 60 34.69 13.23 -11.47
C GLU A 60 33.43 14.12 -11.51
N LEU A 61 33.43 15.21 -10.72
CA LEU A 61 32.35 16.18 -10.65
C LEU A 61 32.28 16.95 -11.98
N THR A 62 31.19 16.77 -12.69
CA THR A 62 30.94 17.36 -14.02
C THR A 62 29.54 17.97 -14.04
N PRO A 63 29.30 19.04 -14.82
CA PRO A 63 27.99 19.71 -14.85
C PRO A 63 26.85 18.77 -15.27
N GLU A 64 27.15 17.78 -16.11
CA GLU A 64 26.19 16.78 -16.59
C GLU A 64 25.67 15.84 -15.50
N LYS A 65 26.46 15.64 -14.43
CA LYS A 65 26.08 14.77 -13.31
C LYS A 65 25.24 15.49 -12.26
N LEU A 66 25.09 16.81 -12.36
CA LEU A 66 24.30 17.59 -11.42
C LEU A 66 22.80 17.34 -11.62
N GLY A 67 22.09 17.21 -10.51
CA GLY A 67 20.63 17.15 -10.49
C GLY A 67 20.00 18.52 -10.74
N LYS A 68 18.81 18.53 -11.35
CA LYS A 68 18.00 19.73 -11.58
C LYS A 68 16.79 19.72 -10.66
N ALA A 69 16.71 20.74 -9.79
CA ALA A 69 15.57 21.00 -8.92
C ALA A 69 15.09 22.45 -9.13
N GLY A 70 13.78 22.67 -9.11
CA GLY A 70 13.21 24.00 -9.31
C GLY A 70 13.24 24.85 -8.05
N LEU A 71 12.93 24.26 -6.89
CA LEU A 71 12.89 24.98 -5.62
C LEU A 71 13.52 24.17 -4.50
N VAL A 72 14.47 24.77 -3.79
CA VAL A 72 15.00 24.24 -2.53
C VAL A 72 14.67 25.22 -1.42
N ARG A 73 13.93 24.79 -0.41
CA ARG A 73 13.57 25.63 0.74
C ARG A 73 13.73 24.88 2.04
N GLU A 74 14.22 25.56 3.06
CA GLU A 74 14.18 25.08 4.43
C GLU A 74 12.85 25.51 5.05
N LYS A 75 12.12 24.58 5.65
CA LYS A 75 10.88 24.86 6.37
C LYS A 75 11.00 24.36 7.80
N SER A 76 10.76 25.26 8.75
CA SER A 76 10.61 24.91 10.16
C SER A 76 9.18 24.43 10.42
N PHE A 77 9.04 23.47 11.32
CA PHE A 77 7.72 22.91 11.67
C PHE A 77 7.41 23.01 13.16
N GLY A 78 6.26 23.63 13.45
CA GLY A 78 5.65 23.63 14.79
C GLY A 78 6.42 24.48 15.81
N THR A 79 6.28 24.11 17.09
CA THR A 79 7.02 24.65 18.24
C THR A 79 8.37 23.96 18.47
N THR A 80 8.58 22.79 17.87
CA THR A 80 9.87 22.08 17.90
C THR A 80 10.86 22.79 16.97
N LYS A 81 12.14 22.83 17.32
CA LYS A 81 13.20 23.48 16.52
C LYS A 81 13.58 22.70 15.25
N ASP A 82 12.76 21.75 14.83
CA ASP A 82 13.06 20.88 13.70
C ASP A 82 12.89 21.64 12.39
N ARG A 83 13.90 21.52 11.54
CA ARG A 83 13.93 22.12 10.20
C ARG A 83 14.15 21.03 9.19
N MET A 84 13.36 21.05 8.13
CA MET A 84 13.46 20.10 7.03
C MET A 84 13.73 20.84 5.72
N LEU A 85 14.54 20.22 4.87
CA LEU A 85 14.83 20.72 3.54
C LEU A 85 13.85 20.12 2.53
N TYR A 86 13.09 20.97 1.85
CA TYR A 86 12.21 20.60 0.76
C TYR A 86 12.91 20.83 -0.56
N ILE A 87 12.98 19.79 -1.37
CA ILE A 87 13.46 19.85 -2.76
C ILE A 87 12.24 19.57 -3.64
N GLU A 88 11.70 20.62 -4.25
CA GLU A 88 10.46 20.63 -5.02
C GLU A 88 10.73 20.97 -6.49
N HIS A 89 9.76 20.64 -7.36
CA HIS A 89 9.84 20.87 -8.81
C HIS A 89 11.10 20.25 -9.45
N CYS A 90 11.40 19.01 -9.09
CA CYS A 90 12.50 18.27 -9.71
C CYS A 90 12.18 17.89 -11.15
N ALA A 91 13.22 17.73 -11.97
CA ALA A 91 13.07 17.43 -13.40
C ALA A 91 12.35 16.09 -13.67
N ASN A 92 12.40 15.14 -12.73
CA ASN A 92 11.81 13.82 -12.89
C ASN A 92 10.65 13.62 -11.89
N SER A 93 9.44 13.38 -12.40
CA SER A 93 8.23 13.15 -11.60
C SER A 93 8.08 11.70 -11.10
N ARG A 94 9.08 10.84 -11.32
CA ARG A 94 9.04 9.42 -10.93
C ARG A 94 9.15 9.18 -9.42
N ALA A 95 9.63 10.16 -8.66
CA ALA A 95 9.70 10.11 -7.22
C ALA A 95 8.75 11.16 -6.64
N VAL A 96 7.71 10.70 -5.94
CA VAL A 96 6.73 11.55 -5.25
C VAL A 96 6.75 11.19 -3.78
N THR A 97 6.87 12.19 -2.92
CA THR A 97 6.92 12.00 -1.47
C THR A 97 5.65 12.55 -0.84
N ILE A 98 4.91 11.70 -0.12
CA ILE A 98 3.79 12.12 0.72
C ILE A 98 4.34 12.37 2.13
N PHE A 99 4.28 13.62 2.58
CA PHE A 99 4.74 14.01 3.91
C PHE A 99 3.58 14.02 4.90
N ILE A 100 3.62 13.11 5.88
CA ILE A 100 2.59 12.95 6.91
C ILE A 100 3.11 13.52 8.21
N ARG A 101 2.26 14.23 8.95
CA ARG A 101 2.52 14.63 10.33
C ARG A 101 1.39 14.19 11.23
N GLY A 102 1.71 13.79 12.46
CA GLY A 102 0.75 13.46 13.49
C GLY A 102 1.27 13.88 14.86
N GLY A 103 0.37 14.04 15.83
CA GLY A 103 0.74 14.39 17.21
C GLY A 103 1.33 13.22 18.00
N ASN A 104 1.12 11.97 17.53
CA ASN A 104 1.62 10.75 18.15
C ASN A 104 2.31 9.88 17.09
N LYS A 105 3.43 9.26 17.45
CA LYS A 105 4.17 8.33 16.60
C LYS A 105 3.30 7.16 16.13
N MET A 106 2.49 6.58 17.01
CA MET A 106 1.59 5.46 16.65
C MET A 106 0.60 5.86 15.55
N MET A 107 0.07 7.08 15.60
CA MET A 107 -0.83 7.60 14.56
C MET A 107 -0.12 7.82 13.23
N ILE A 108 1.15 8.26 13.25
CA ILE A 108 1.95 8.43 12.03
C ILE A 108 2.20 7.07 11.38
N ASP A 109 2.60 6.06 12.17
CA ASP A 109 2.88 4.72 11.67
C ASP A 109 1.63 4.06 11.08
N GLU A 110 0.47 4.22 11.73
CA GLU A 110 -0.81 3.72 11.21
C GLU A 110 -1.24 4.48 9.94
N THR A 111 -1.15 5.81 9.93
CA THR A 111 -1.49 6.62 8.74
C THR A 111 -0.61 6.25 7.54
N LYS A 112 0.68 6.00 7.78
CA LYS A 112 1.61 5.53 6.74
C LYS A 112 1.17 4.18 6.17
N ARG A 113 0.73 3.25 7.02
CA ARG A 113 0.19 1.95 6.62
C ARG A 113 -1.09 2.12 5.80
N SER A 114 -2.06 2.91 6.27
CA SER A 114 -3.32 3.13 5.56
C SER A 114 -3.13 3.77 4.18
N ILE A 115 -2.22 4.75 4.06
CA ILE A 115 -1.88 5.36 2.77
C ILE A 115 -1.20 4.34 1.84
N HIS A 116 -0.34 3.47 2.38
CA HIS A 116 0.28 2.41 1.60
C HIS A 116 -0.76 1.46 1.00
N ASP A 117 -1.76 1.06 1.80
CA ASP A 117 -2.86 0.20 1.34
C ASP A 117 -3.69 0.88 0.26
N ALA A 118 -4.05 2.16 0.45
CA ALA A 118 -4.77 2.95 -0.56
C ALA A 118 -3.99 3.09 -1.87
N LEU A 119 -2.67 3.32 -1.81
CA LEU A 119 -1.80 3.37 -3.00
C LEU A 119 -1.73 2.01 -3.71
N CYS A 120 -1.73 0.91 -2.96
CA CYS A 120 -1.75 -0.43 -3.55
C CYS A 120 -3.05 -0.72 -4.28
N VAL A 121 -4.19 -0.29 -3.73
CA VAL A 121 -5.51 -0.38 -4.38
C VAL A 121 -5.56 0.47 -5.65
N ALA A 122 -5.09 1.72 -5.58
CA ALA A 122 -5.02 2.60 -6.75
C ALA A 122 -4.13 2.01 -7.86
N ARG A 123 -2.99 1.42 -7.50
CA ARG A 123 -2.12 0.70 -8.45
C ARG A 123 -2.86 -0.47 -9.11
N ASN A 124 -3.64 -1.23 -8.36
CA ASN A 124 -4.39 -2.36 -8.91
C ASN A 124 -5.45 -1.88 -9.91
N LEU A 125 -6.15 -0.78 -9.62
CA LEU A 125 -7.10 -0.13 -10.53
C LEU A 125 -6.45 0.37 -11.83
N ILE A 126 -5.24 0.92 -11.74
CA ILE A 126 -4.49 1.37 -12.92
C ILE A 126 -4.08 0.18 -13.80
N ARG A 127 -3.78 -0.97 -13.20
CA ARG A 127 -3.44 -2.20 -13.95
C ARG A 127 -4.66 -2.87 -14.55
N ASN A 128 -5.77 -2.88 -13.83
CA ASN A 128 -7.05 -3.42 -14.27
C ASN A 128 -8.17 -2.60 -13.65
N ASN A 129 -9.00 -2.05 -14.52
CA ASN A 129 -10.14 -1.18 -14.22
C ASN A 129 -11.40 -1.94 -13.77
N SER A 130 -11.36 -3.27 -13.69
CA SER A 130 -12.46 -4.07 -13.16
C SER A 130 -12.60 -3.93 -11.64
N ILE A 131 -13.80 -3.59 -11.21
CA ILE A 131 -14.21 -3.47 -9.81
C ILE A 131 -15.24 -4.55 -9.46
N VAL A 132 -15.32 -4.83 -8.18
CA VAL A 132 -16.35 -5.67 -7.55
C VAL A 132 -16.88 -4.96 -6.32
N TYR A 133 -18.08 -5.33 -5.91
CA TYR A 133 -18.70 -4.75 -4.73
C TYR A 133 -18.20 -5.49 -3.49
N GLY A 134 -17.88 -4.72 -2.44
CA GLY A 134 -17.35 -5.24 -1.18
C GLY A 134 -18.46 -5.65 -0.22
N GLY A 135 -18.22 -5.51 1.07
CA GLY A 135 -19.23 -5.74 2.11
C GLY A 135 -19.77 -7.18 2.15
N GLY A 136 -18.98 -8.16 1.70
CA GLY A 136 -19.40 -9.56 1.60
C GLY A 136 -20.28 -9.88 0.39
N SER A 137 -20.67 -8.91 -0.43
CA SER A 137 -21.56 -9.14 -1.58
C SER A 137 -20.93 -10.06 -2.63
N ALA A 138 -19.65 -9.84 -2.95
CA ALA A 138 -18.88 -10.68 -3.87
C ALA A 138 -18.73 -12.12 -3.34
N GLU A 139 -18.47 -12.28 -2.05
CA GLU A 139 -18.33 -13.59 -1.39
C GLU A 139 -19.64 -14.37 -1.42
N ILE A 140 -20.78 -13.73 -1.10
CA ILE A 140 -22.11 -14.35 -1.14
C ILE A 140 -22.46 -14.75 -2.58
N SER A 141 -22.19 -13.87 -3.55
CA SER A 141 -22.44 -14.17 -4.97
C SER A 141 -21.62 -15.37 -5.45
N CYS A 142 -20.35 -15.46 -5.04
CA CYS A 142 -19.51 -16.63 -5.30
C CYS A 142 -20.03 -17.88 -4.58
N SER A 143 -20.47 -17.78 -3.32
CA SER A 143 -21.04 -18.87 -2.54
C SER A 143 -22.25 -19.49 -3.26
N ILE A 144 -23.22 -18.67 -3.68
CA ILE A 144 -24.41 -19.11 -4.44
C ILE A 144 -24.00 -19.80 -5.75
N ALA A 145 -23.06 -19.22 -6.50
CA ALA A 145 -22.62 -19.78 -7.77
C ALA A 145 -21.87 -21.13 -7.61
N VAL A 146 -21.05 -21.25 -6.57
CA VAL A 146 -20.32 -22.48 -6.22
C VAL A 146 -21.30 -23.56 -5.73
N GLU A 147 -22.28 -23.20 -4.92
CA GLU A 147 -23.32 -24.10 -4.41
C GLU A 147 -24.15 -24.67 -5.58
N ALA A 148 -24.57 -23.82 -6.52
CA ALA A 148 -25.27 -24.25 -7.73
C ALA A 148 -24.39 -25.10 -8.66
N ALA A 149 -23.07 -24.89 -8.65
CA ALA A 149 -22.13 -25.73 -9.38
C ALA A 149 -21.98 -27.12 -8.72
N ALA A 150 -22.04 -27.19 -7.38
CA ALA A 150 -21.96 -28.45 -6.64
C ALA A 150 -23.06 -29.43 -7.05
N ASP A 151 -24.29 -28.94 -7.24
CA ASP A 151 -25.44 -29.76 -7.62
C ASP A 151 -25.32 -30.41 -9.02
N ARG A 152 -24.41 -29.90 -9.87
CA ARG A 152 -24.13 -30.49 -11.19
C ARG A 152 -23.23 -31.72 -11.09
N TYR A 153 -22.49 -31.90 -9.99
CA TYR A 153 -21.57 -33.00 -9.79
C TYR A 153 -22.15 -34.01 -8.78
N PRO A 154 -22.43 -35.26 -9.18
CA PRO A 154 -23.01 -36.27 -8.29
C PRO A 154 -21.96 -37.03 -7.43
N GLY A 155 -20.68 -36.68 -7.54
CA GLY A 155 -19.58 -37.40 -6.87
C GLY A 155 -19.25 -36.88 -5.46
N VAL A 156 -18.24 -37.48 -4.83
CA VAL A 156 -17.72 -37.06 -3.51
C VAL A 156 -17.23 -35.61 -3.52
N GLU A 157 -16.80 -35.12 -4.70
CA GLU A 157 -16.37 -33.75 -4.92
C GLU A 157 -17.48 -32.72 -4.58
N GLN A 158 -18.76 -33.09 -4.66
CA GLN A 158 -19.88 -32.22 -4.29
C GLN A 158 -19.75 -31.69 -2.86
N TYR A 159 -19.33 -32.55 -1.92
CA TYR A 159 -19.16 -32.15 -0.52
C TYR A 159 -18.01 -31.16 -0.34
N ALA A 160 -16.92 -31.32 -1.10
CA ALA A 160 -15.79 -30.39 -1.08
C ALA A 160 -16.17 -29.02 -1.68
N ILE A 161 -16.95 -29.02 -2.77
CA ILE A 161 -17.44 -27.80 -3.41
C ILE A 161 -18.42 -27.05 -2.48
N ARG A 162 -19.33 -27.77 -1.81
CA ARG A 162 -20.24 -27.18 -0.80
C ARG A 162 -19.49 -26.63 0.39
N ALA A 163 -18.52 -27.37 0.93
CA ALA A 163 -17.68 -26.88 2.03
C ALA A 163 -16.91 -25.60 1.64
N PHE A 164 -16.54 -25.45 0.36
CA PHE A 164 -15.93 -24.22 -0.13
C PHE A 164 -16.92 -23.05 -0.19
N ALA A 165 -18.18 -23.29 -0.60
CA ALA A 165 -19.23 -22.27 -0.55
C ALA A 165 -19.51 -21.83 0.89
N ASP A 166 -19.64 -22.79 1.83
CA ASP A 166 -19.83 -22.51 3.26
C ASP A 166 -18.65 -21.70 3.84
N ALA A 167 -17.42 -21.97 3.38
CA ALA A 167 -16.25 -21.20 3.79
C ALA A 167 -16.29 -19.76 3.27
N LEU A 168 -16.84 -19.50 2.09
CA LEU A 168 -17.01 -18.13 1.58
C LEU A 168 -18.00 -17.32 2.43
N ASP A 169 -19.03 -17.97 2.97
CA ASP A 169 -20.02 -17.36 3.87
C ASP A 169 -19.41 -16.91 5.22
N SER A 170 -18.22 -17.40 5.59
CA SER A 170 -17.53 -16.98 6.82
C SER A 170 -17.11 -15.51 6.85
N ILE A 171 -16.76 -14.94 5.69
CA ILE A 171 -16.34 -13.53 5.56
C ILE A 171 -17.52 -12.58 5.85
N PRO A 172 -18.67 -12.70 5.19
CA PRO A 172 -19.85 -11.90 5.54
C PRO A 172 -20.31 -12.14 6.98
N MET A 173 -20.28 -13.38 7.49
CA MET A 173 -20.61 -13.63 8.90
C MET A 173 -19.70 -12.85 9.86
N ALA A 174 -18.39 -12.83 9.60
CA ALA A 174 -17.44 -12.07 10.41
C ALA A 174 -17.67 -10.55 10.31
N LEU A 175 -18.08 -10.04 9.15
CA LEU A 175 -18.45 -8.62 9.00
C LEU A 175 -19.70 -8.27 9.82
N ALA A 176 -20.74 -9.11 9.77
CA ALA A 176 -21.94 -8.93 10.59
C ALA A 176 -21.61 -9.00 12.09
N GLU A 177 -20.80 -9.97 12.51
CA GLU A 177 -20.39 -10.13 13.91
C GLU A 177 -19.66 -8.90 14.44
N ASN A 178 -18.67 -8.40 13.69
CA ASN A 178 -17.90 -7.21 14.06
C ASN A 178 -18.75 -5.93 14.05
N SER A 179 -19.86 -5.93 13.30
CA SER A 179 -20.82 -4.82 13.23
C SER A 179 -21.92 -4.93 14.29
N GLY A 180 -21.94 -6.00 15.10
CA GLY A 180 -22.97 -6.23 16.12
C GLY A 180 -24.31 -6.72 15.58
N LEU A 181 -24.37 -7.15 14.32
CA LEU A 181 -25.56 -7.72 13.68
C LEU A 181 -25.67 -9.23 13.98
N GLN A 182 -26.87 -9.78 13.88
CA GLN A 182 -27.04 -11.23 13.97
C GLN A 182 -26.54 -11.91 12.69
N CYS A 183 -25.43 -12.62 12.79
CA CYS A 183 -24.70 -13.16 11.64
C CYS A 183 -25.56 -14.06 10.74
N ILE A 184 -26.30 -15.00 11.33
CA ILE A 184 -27.08 -15.99 10.60
C ILE A 184 -28.29 -15.35 9.92
N GLU A 185 -29.02 -14.50 10.63
CA GLU A 185 -30.21 -13.82 10.10
C GLU A 185 -29.83 -12.87 8.96
N THR A 186 -28.77 -12.08 9.16
CA THR A 186 -28.29 -11.10 8.18
C THR A 186 -27.79 -11.80 6.92
N LEU A 187 -26.98 -12.85 7.06
CA LEU A 187 -26.48 -13.60 5.91
C LEU A 187 -27.62 -14.27 5.13
N SER A 188 -28.55 -14.91 5.83
CA SER A 188 -29.71 -15.56 5.20
C SER A 188 -30.60 -14.56 4.47
N ALA A 189 -30.82 -13.38 5.04
CA ALA A 189 -31.59 -12.29 4.43
C ALA A 189 -30.91 -11.78 3.14
N VAL A 190 -29.61 -11.45 3.21
CA VAL A 190 -28.85 -10.93 2.06
C VAL A 190 -28.70 -12.00 0.97
N LYS A 191 -28.41 -13.26 1.32
CA LYS A 191 -28.34 -14.38 0.37
C LYS A 191 -29.68 -14.60 -0.33
N SER A 192 -30.79 -14.56 0.43
CA SER A 192 -32.15 -14.63 -0.14
C SER A 192 -32.47 -13.44 -1.06
N GLN A 193 -32.00 -12.24 -0.72
CA GLN A 193 -32.20 -11.04 -1.53
C GLN A 193 -31.44 -11.14 -2.87
N GLN A 194 -30.17 -11.54 -2.85
CA GLN A 194 -29.38 -11.75 -4.06
C GLN A 194 -30.05 -12.76 -5.02
N ILE A 195 -30.59 -13.86 -4.49
CA ILE A 195 -31.28 -14.88 -5.30
C ILE A 195 -32.60 -14.36 -5.89
N LYS A 196 -33.39 -13.63 -5.10
CA LYS A 196 -34.71 -13.13 -5.53
C LYS A 196 -34.62 -12.00 -6.55
N GLU A 197 -33.66 -11.09 -6.34
CA GLU A 197 -33.51 -9.88 -7.15
C GLU A 197 -32.52 -10.09 -8.31
N ASP A 198 -31.82 -11.22 -8.36
CA ASP A 198 -30.69 -11.50 -9.26
C ASP A 198 -29.65 -10.36 -9.26
N ASN A 199 -29.51 -9.70 -8.09
CA ASN A 199 -28.65 -8.55 -7.90
C ASN A 199 -27.44 -8.95 -7.05
N PRO A 200 -26.23 -9.07 -7.64
CA PRO A 200 -25.03 -9.47 -6.91
C PRO A 200 -24.45 -8.34 -6.04
N TYR A 201 -25.07 -7.16 -5.99
CA TYR A 201 -24.57 -5.99 -5.27
C TYR A 201 -25.03 -5.95 -3.81
N CYS A 202 -25.98 -6.79 -3.41
CA CYS A 202 -26.47 -6.83 -2.03
C CYS A 202 -25.38 -7.40 -1.12
N GLY A 203 -24.94 -6.63 -0.12
CA GLY A 203 -23.96 -7.03 0.88
C GLY A 203 -24.48 -6.76 2.29
N ILE A 204 -23.57 -6.86 3.26
CA ILE A 204 -23.85 -6.57 4.67
C ILE A 204 -23.59 -5.10 4.92
N ASP A 205 -24.63 -4.43 5.41
CA ASP A 205 -24.55 -3.05 5.87
C ASP A 205 -23.83 -2.99 7.23
N CYS A 206 -22.55 -2.63 7.23
CA CYS A 206 -21.76 -2.51 8.46
C CYS A 206 -21.93 -1.13 9.14
N ASN A 207 -22.55 -0.16 8.44
CA ASN A 207 -22.64 1.24 8.88
C ASN A 207 -24.07 1.64 9.31
N ASP A 208 -25.01 0.69 9.34
CA ASP A 208 -26.44 0.91 9.65
C ASP A 208 -27.07 2.05 8.84
N VAL A 209 -26.76 2.12 7.54
CA VAL A 209 -27.34 3.10 6.60
C VAL A 209 -28.78 2.72 6.23
N GLY A 210 -29.14 1.45 6.36
CA GLY A 210 -30.48 0.91 6.09
C GLY A 210 -30.70 0.40 4.66
N THR A 211 -29.64 0.36 3.84
CA THR A 211 -29.65 -0.22 2.48
C THR A 211 -28.61 -1.32 2.38
N ASN A 212 -28.95 -2.47 1.81
CA ASN A 212 -27.98 -3.56 1.60
C ASN A 212 -27.24 -3.42 0.26
N ASP A 213 -27.57 -2.43 -0.59
CA ASP A 213 -26.91 -2.28 -1.89
C ASP A 213 -25.54 -1.59 -1.73
N MET A 214 -24.47 -2.35 -1.95
CA MET A 214 -23.09 -1.87 -1.84
C MET A 214 -22.74 -0.82 -2.90
N ARG A 215 -23.50 -0.73 -3.99
CA ARG A 215 -23.35 0.33 -4.99
C ARG A 215 -23.83 1.67 -4.44
N GLU A 216 -24.97 1.68 -3.75
CA GLU A 216 -25.50 2.88 -3.12
C GLU A 216 -24.61 3.32 -1.95
N GLN A 217 -24.07 2.37 -1.20
CA GLN A 217 -23.11 2.63 -0.13
C GLN A 217 -21.70 3.02 -0.60
N ASN A 218 -21.42 2.94 -1.91
CA ASN A 218 -20.10 3.20 -2.50
C ASN A 218 -18.97 2.29 -1.95
N VAL A 219 -19.29 1.04 -1.63
CA VAL A 219 -18.32 0.06 -1.14
C VAL A 219 -17.77 -0.75 -2.31
N PHE A 220 -16.62 -0.32 -2.82
CA PHE A 220 -15.96 -0.93 -3.98
C PHE A 220 -14.61 -1.55 -3.61
N GLU A 221 -14.31 -2.68 -4.23
CA GLU A 221 -13.03 -3.34 -4.16
C GLU A 221 -12.51 -3.65 -5.58
N THR A 222 -11.22 -3.94 -5.70
CA THR A 222 -10.62 -4.32 -6.99
C THR A 222 -10.84 -5.80 -7.26
N LEU A 223 -11.25 -6.15 -8.47
CA LEU A 223 -11.45 -7.55 -8.86
C LEU A 223 -10.17 -8.38 -8.67
N ILE A 224 -9.01 -7.82 -9.06
CA ILE A 224 -7.71 -8.49 -8.88
C ILE A 224 -7.46 -8.83 -7.42
N GLY A 225 -7.81 -7.91 -6.50
CA GLY A 225 -7.64 -8.12 -5.07
C GLY A 225 -8.43 -9.34 -4.59
N LYS A 226 -9.73 -9.40 -4.90
CA LYS A 226 -10.60 -10.53 -4.52
C LYS A 226 -10.17 -11.85 -5.14
N GLN A 227 -9.85 -11.86 -6.45
CA GLN A 227 -9.35 -13.06 -7.12
C GLN A 227 -8.08 -13.60 -6.46
N GLN A 228 -7.14 -12.70 -6.15
CA GLN A 228 -5.89 -13.08 -5.51
C GLN A 228 -6.12 -13.61 -4.09
N GLN A 229 -7.03 -13.02 -3.32
CA GLN A 229 -7.38 -13.51 -1.97
C GLN A 229 -7.88 -14.96 -2.00
N ILE A 230 -8.82 -15.27 -2.88
CA ILE A 230 -9.39 -16.62 -3.02
C ILE A 230 -8.32 -17.62 -3.50
N LEU A 231 -7.50 -17.23 -4.47
CA LEU A 231 -6.41 -18.07 -4.99
C LEU A 231 -5.34 -18.35 -3.92
N LEU A 232 -4.96 -17.35 -3.12
CA LEU A 232 -3.96 -17.54 -2.07
C LEU A 232 -4.49 -18.45 -0.96
N ALA A 233 -5.74 -18.25 -0.53
CA ALA A 233 -6.37 -19.10 0.48
C ALA A 233 -6.40 -20.57 0.05
N THR A 234 -6.86 -20.83 -1.18
CA THR A 234 -6.91 -22.19 -1.74
C THR A 234 -5.51 -22.80 -1.91
N GLN A 235 -4.51 -22.02 -2.32
CA GLN A 235 -3.12 -22.48 -2.40
C GLN A 235 -2.55 -22.90 -1.04
N VAL A 236 -2.80 -22.10 0.01
CA VAL A 236 -2.34 -22.41 1.37
C VAL A 236 -3.02 -23.68 1.89
N VAL A 237 -4.33 -23.82 1.72
CA VAL A 237 -5.06 -25.03 2.12
C VAL A 237 -4.52 -26.26 1.39
N LYS A 238 -4.26 -26.16 0.08
CA LYS A 238 -3.65 -27.24 -0.70
C LYS A 238 -2.25 -27.60 -0.21
N MET A 239 -1.46 -26.62 0.22
CA MET A 239 -0.14 -26.86 0.79
C MET A 239 -0.23 -27.60 2.13
N ILE A 240 -1.15 -27.19 3.00
CA ILE A 240 -1.37 -27.81 4.32
C ILE A 240 -1.88 -29.24 4.16
N LEU A 241 -2.89 -29.47 3.32
CA LEU A 241 -3.46 -30.80 3.08
C LEU A 241 -2.50 -31.78 2.40
N LYS A 242 -1.39 -31.28 1.83
CA LYS A 242 -0.35 -32.13 1.24
C LYS A 242 0.62 -32.69 2.28
N ILE A 243 0.64 -32.13 3.49
CA ILE A 243 1.48 -32.61 4.59
C ILE A 243 0.81 -33.86 5.15
N ASP A 244 1.48 -35.01 4.98
CA ASP A 244 1.00 -36.31 5.48
C ASP A 244 1.53 -36.58 6.90
N ASP A 245 2.80 -36.24 7.15
CA ASP A 245 3.47 -36.46 8.45
C ASP A 245 4.01 -35.15 9.03
N VAL A 246 3.83 -34.99 10.35
CA VAL A 246 4.41 -33.92 11.15
C VAL A 246 5.25 -34.54 12.26
N ILE A 247 6.57 -34.37 12.19
CA ILE A 247 7.51 -34.83 13.22
C ILE A 247 7.77 -33.67 14.17
N SER A 248 7.42 -33.84 15.45
CA SER A 248 7.69 -32.83 16.48
C SER A 248 9.07 -33.09 17.14
N PRO A 249 9.81 -32.04 17.55
CA PRO A 249 11.13 -32.21 18.17
C PRO A 249 11.13 -33.02 19.48
N SER A 250 9.97 -33.12 20.13
CA SER A 250 9.74 -33.90 21.34
C SER A 250 9.67 -35.41 21.12
N ASP A 251 9.58 -35.86 19.87
CA ASP A 251 9.50 -37.27 19.49
C ASP A 251 10.87 -37.84 19.04
N TYR A 252 11.96 -37.11 19.33
CA TYR A 252 13.37 -37.52 19.14
C TYR A 252 14.03 -37.97 20.44
#